data_AF-A0AAD9MYF4-F1
#
_entry.id   AF-A0AAD9MYF4-F1
#
_cell.length_a   1.000
_cell.length_b   1.000
_cell.length_c   1.000
_cell.angle_alpha   90.00
_cell.angle_beta   90.00
_cell.angle_gamma   90.00
#
_symmetry.space_group_name_H-M   'P 1'
#
loop_
_entity.id
_entity.type
_entity.pdbx_description
1 polymer ?
#
loop_
_entity_poly.entity_id
_entity_poly.type
_entity_poly.pdbx_seq_one_letter_code
_entity_poly.pdbx_strand_id
1 'polypeptide(L)' 'MGFFFPAQGNSGTSAVTMAANHSSITDHLSLIGFSAQLKYDAKAYLHWYEKYGCEQSDFDDAFTVLNDCIQAYTEMVGR' A
#
# COMPACT_ATOMS: atom_id res chain seq x y z
N MET A 1 13.98 -38.12 15.44
CA MET A 1 13.20 -38.28 16.69
C MET A 1 12.90 -36.88 17.21
N GLY A 2 11.76 -36.30 16.85
CA GLY A 2 11.33 -34.99 17.36
C GLY A 2 10.45 -35.19 18.58
N PHE A 3 10.81 -34.56 19.71
CA PHE A 3 9.98 -34.53 20.91
C PHE A 3 8.78 -33.60 20.69
N PHE A 4 7.57 -34.12 20.90
CA PHE A 4 6.32 -33.37 20.90
C PHE A 4 5.94 -33.03 22.34
N PHE A 5 5.73 -31.75 22.64
CA PHE A 5 5.15 -31.29 23.91
C PHE A 5 3.70 -30.85 23.65
N PRO A 6 2.69 -31.49 24.26
CA PRO A 6 1.32 -30.99 24.18
C PRO A 6 1.17 -29.79 25.12
N ALA A 7 0.81 -28.62 24.58
CA ALA A 7 0.40 -27.48 25.38
C ALA A 7 -0.94 -27.81 26.06
N GLN A 8 -0.96 -27.82 27.40
CA GLN A 8 -2.21 -27.89 28.17
C GLN A 8 -3.06 -26.65 27.89
N GLY A 9 -4.35 -26.87 27.62
CA GLY A 9 -5.32 -25.84 27.31
C GLY A 9 -5.53 -24.85 28.45
N ASN A 10 -5.35 -23.58 28.13
CA ASN A 10 -6.12 -22.49 28.71
C ASN A 10 -7.04 -21.99 27.58
N SER A 11 -8.34 -21.83 27.82
CA SER A 11 -9.32 -21.32 26.84
C SER A 11 -9.10 -19.81 26.58
N GLY A 12 -7.89 -19.45 26.19
CA GLY A 12 -7.51 -18.13 25.71
C GLY A 12 -7.70 -18.09 24.20
N THR A 13 -8.28 -17.00 23.72
CA THR A 13 -8.55 -16.74 22.30
C THR A 13 -7.31 -17.01 21.45
N SER A 14 -7.37 -18.02 20.58
CA SER A 14 -6.32 -18.27 19.59
C SER A 14 -6.46 -17.28 18.44
N ALA A 15 -5.43 -16.45 18.22
CA ALA A 15 -5.36 -15.52 17.11
C ALA A 15 -4.29 -15.97 16.11
N VAL A 16 -4.59 -15.87 14.82
CA VAL A 16 -3.65 -16.12 13.72
C VAL A 16 -3.58 -14.84 12.90
N THR A 17 -2.37 -14.36 12.62
CA THR A 17 -2.13 -13.23 11.73
C THR A 17 -1.49 -13.73 10.44
N MET A 18 -2.08 -13.38 9.31
CA MET A 18 -1.54 -13.71 7.99
C MET A 18 -1.10 -12.41 7.29
N ALA A 19 0.12 -12.40 6.78
CA ALA A 19 0.60 -11.38 5.86
C ALA A 19 0.69 -12.01 4.46
N ALA A 20 0.02 -11.42 3.49
CA ALA A 20 0.03 -11.89 2.11
C ALA A 20 0.46 -10.75 1.20
N ASN A 21 1.38 -11.04 0.28
CA ASN A 21 1.73 -10.15 -0.81
C ASN A 21 1.02 -10.63 -2.07
N HIS A 22 0.03 -9.88 -2.53
CA HIS A 22 -0.81 -10.27 -3.66
C HIS A 22 -1.04 -9.09 -4.60
N SER A 23 -0.97 -9.35 -5.91
CA SER A 23 -1.09 -8.32 -6.94
C SER A 23 -2.46 -7.64 -6.98
N SER A 24 -3.49 -8.17 -6.32
CA SER A 24 -4.79 -7.47 -6.16
C SER A 24 -4.69 -6.14 -5.41
N ILE A 25 -3.55 -5.84 -4.79
CA ILE A 25 -3.31 -4.53 -4.19
C ILE A 25 -3.26 -3.41 -5.25
N THR A 26 -2.97 -3.72 -6.52
CA THR A 26 -2.88 -2.75 -7.61
C THR A 26 -4.20 -2.03 -7.86
N ASP A 27 -5.34 -2.71 -7.73
CA ASP A 27 -6.67 -2.10 -7.88
C ASP A 27 -6.88 -0.99 -6.86
N HIS A 28 -6.46 -1.24 -5.62
CA HIS A 28 -6.58 -0.26 -4.53
C HIS A 28 -5.62 0.91 -4.72
N LEU A 29 -4.37 0.63 -5.11
CA LEU A 29 -3.37 1.66 -5.41
C LEU A 29 -3.82 2.55 -6.58
N SER A 30 -4.42 1.97 -7.62
CA SER A 30 -4.95 2.71 -8.78
C SER A 30 -6.07 3.66 -8.39
N LEU A 31 -6.99 3.21 -7.52
CA LEU A 31 -8.07 4.06 -7.02
C LEU A 31 -7.55 5.24 -6.18
N ILE A 32 -6.56 4.98 -5.33
CA ILE A 32 -5.92 6.01 -4.51
C ILE A 32 -5.19 7.01 -5.42
N GLY A 33 -4.41 6.53 -6.38
CA GLY A 33 -3.70 7.36 -7.35
C GLY A 33 -4.64 8.28 -8.13
N PHE A 34 -5.72 7.72 -8.68
CA PHE A 34 -6.75 8.49 -9.39
C PHE A 34 -7.39 9.57 -8.50
N SER A 35 -7.77 9.21 -7.27
CA SER A 35 -8.39 10.14 -6.33
C SER A 35 -7.42 11.24 -5.88
N ALA A 36 -6.14 10.91 -5.73
CA ALA A 36 -5.09 11.85 -5.38
C ALA A 36 -4.82 12.82 -6.54
N GLN A 37 -4.78 12.32 -7.78
CA GLN A 37 -4.59 13.15 -8.97
C GLN A 37 -5.75 14.13 -9.17
N LEU A 38 -6.99 13.68 -9.00
CA LEU A 38 -8.15 14.59 -9.02
C LEU A 38 -8.06 15.72 -7.98
N LYS A 39 -7.57 15.42 -6.77
CA LYS A 39 -7.39 16.43 -5.72
C LYS A 39 -6.25 17.39 -6.05
N TYR A 40 -5.18 16.86 -6.61
CA TYR A 40 -4.02 17.62 -7.04
C TYR A 40 -4.39 18.59 -8.17
N ASP A 41 -5.11 18.12 -9.20
CA ASP A 41 -5.61 18.91 -10.32
C ASP A 41 -6.57 20.01 -9.86
N ALA A 42 -7.41 19.71 -8.85
CA ALA A 42 -8.30 20.68 -8.22
C ALA A 42 -7.58 21.66 -7.28
N LYS A 43 -6.24 21.56 -7.14
CA LYS A 43 -5.41 22.32 -6.18
C LYS A 43 -5.92 22.24 -4.74
N ALA A 44 -6.55 21.11 -4.40
CA ALA A 44 -7.17 20.92 -3.10
C ALA A 44 -6.09 20.62 -2.06
N TYR A 45 -6.11 21.37 -0.94
CA TYR A 45 -5.23 21.18 0.22
C TYR A 45 -3.71 21.33 -0.04
N LEU A 46 -3.27 21.77 -1.22
CA LEU A 46 -1.84 21.94 -1.54
C LEU A 46 -1.10 22.83 -0.54
N HIS A 47 -1.72 23.93 -0.10
CA HIS A 47 -1.15 24.86 0.89
C HIS A 47 -0.77 24.20 2.23
N TRP A 48 -1.36 23.06 2.60
CA TRP A 48 -0.95 22.31 3.78
C TRP A 48 0.38 21.59 3.58
N TYR A 49 0.66 21.13 2.37
CA TYR A 49 1.91 20.45 2.01
C TYR A 49 3.04 21.46 1.74
N GLU A 50 2.73 22.56 1.06
CA GLU A 50 3.67 23.67 0.85
C GLU A 50 4.22 24.23 2.17
N LYS A 51 3.39 24.27 3.23
CA LYS A 51 3.80 24.68 4.58
C LYS A 51 4.94 23.84 5.15
N TYR A 52 5.07 22.58 4.73
CA TYR A 52 6.13 21.66 5.14
C TYR A 52 7.24 21.52 4.10
N GLY A 53 7.28 22.39 3.08
CA GLY A 53 8.31 22.40 2.05
C GLY A 53 8.09 21.37 0.94
N CYS A 54 6.86 20.87 0.78
CA CYS A 54 6.52 19.99 -0.33
C CYS A 54 6.15 20.82 -1.55
N GLU A 55 6.88 20.62 -2.64
CA GLU A 55 6.73 21.31 -3.91
C GLU A 55 5.94 20.44 -4.91
N GLN A 56 5.53 21.08 -6.01
CA GLN A 56 4.83 20.42 -7.12
C GLN A 56 5.60 19.20 -7.65
N SER A 57 6.93 19.27 -7.72
CA SER A 57 7.79 18.17 -8.14
C SER A 57 7.70 16.95 -7.24
N ASP A 58 7.49 17.12 -5.92
CA ASP A 58 7.39 15.99 -4.99
C ASP A 58 6.13 15.17 -5.26
N PHE A 59 5.04 15.84 -5.68
CA PHE A 59 3.82 15.15 -6.09
C PHE A 59 4.00 14.41 -7.42
N ASP A 60 4.66 15.04 -8.39
CA ASP A 60 4.96 14.42 -9.69
C ASP A 60 5.83 13.17 -9.53
N ASP A 61 6.84 13.24 -8.67
CA ASP A 61 7.68 12.10 -8.31
C ASP A 61 6.88 11.03 -7.59
N ALA A 62 6.00 11.40 -6.65
CA ALA A 62 5.16 10.43 -5.94
C ALA A 62 4.16 9.71 -6.87
N PHE A 63 3.56 10.42 -7.84
CA PHE A 63 2.69 9.81 -8.84
C PHE A 63 3.47 8.85 -9.76
N THR A 64 4.69 9.22 -10.12
CA THR A 64 5.59 8.35 -10.91
C THR A 64 5.89 7.07 -10.14
N VAL A 65 6.33 7.19 -8.88
CA VAL A 65 6.63 6.04 -8.01
C VAL A 65 5.42 5.13 -7.81
N LEU A 66 4.22 5.69 -7.66
CA LEU A 66 3.00 4.91 -7.51
C LEU A 66 2.69 4.10 -8.79
N ASN A 67 2.84 4.71 -9.96
CA ASN A 67 2.63 4.04 -11.25
C ASN A 67 3.67 2.94 -11.48
N ASP A 68 4.94 3.19 -11.16
CA ASP A 68 6.01 2.19 -11.24
C ASP A 68 5.72 0.99 -10.35
N CYS A 69 5.20 1.23 -9.13
CA CYS A 69 4.78 0.16 -8.23
C CYS A 69 3.64 -0.68 -8.84
N ILE A 70 2.60 -0.03 -9.37
CA ILE A 70 1.46 -0.72 -9.99
C ILE A 70 1.93 -1.55 -11.19
N GLN A 71 2.81 -0.99 -12.02
CA GLN A 71 3.37 -1.68 -13.17
C GLN A 71 4.18 -2.90 -12.74
N ALA A 72 5.03 -2.78 -11.72
CA ALA A 72 5.82 -3.89 -11.20
C ALA A 72 4.95 -5.07 -10.74
N TYR A 73 3.85 -4.81 -10.03
CA TYR A 73 2.91 -5.86 -9.63
C TYR A 73 2.11 -6.45 -10.80
N THR A 74 1.81 -5.65 -11.81
CA THR A 74 1.07 -6.08 -13.01
C THR A 74 1.94 -6.99 -13.88
N GLU A 75 3.21 -6.66 -14.08
CA GLU A 75 4.16 -7.47 -14.83
C GLU A 75 4.42 -8.84 -14.16
N MET A 76 4.33 -8.92 -12.84
CA MET A 76 4.47 -10.18 -12.09
C MET A 76 3.28 -11.13 -12.27
N VAL A 77 2.08 -10.64 -12.61
CA VAL A 77 0.90 -11.48 -12.89
C VAL A 77 0.97 -12.08 -14.30
N GLY A 78 1.70 -11.46 -15.22
CA GLY A 78 1.84 -11.88 -16.62
C GLY A 78 2.83 -13.03 -16.88
N ARG A 79 3.25 -13.79 -15.85
CA ARG A 79 4.15 -14.96 -15.97
C ARG A 79 3.51 -16.23 -15.44
#